data_AF-A0A925ZFM6-F1
#
_entry.id   AF-A0A925ZFM6-F1
#
_cell.length_a   1.000
_cell.length_b   1.000
_cell.length_c   1.000
_cell.angle_alpha   90.00
_cell.angle_beta   90.00
_cell.angle_gamma   90.00
#
_symmetry.space_group_name_H-M   'P 1'
#
loop_
_entity.id
_entity.type
_entity.pdbx_description
1 polymer ?
#
loop_
_entity_poly.entity_id
_entity_poly.type
_entity_poly.pdbx_seq_one_letter_code
_entity_poly.pdbx_strand_id
1 'polypeptide(L)'
;MMIVMLGLKLIIDEKEHLNYFEKYVLEEKHDKKYKEYLLTYTTEFIRVNLISINREDIKNYFKIFGESLIASYEKSYIRYSIDSDCFILIYQYEDGILKKDKYNYEVVDEMINYTYTSSIYESGRII
;
A
#
# COMPACT_ATOMS: atom_id res chain seq x y z
N MET A 1 38.03 30.04 3.29
CA MET A 1 36.89 29.81 2.38
C MET A 1 36.61 28.31 2.38
N MET A 2 35.37 27.93 2.71
CA MET A 2 34.78 26.57 2.63
C MET A 2 35.09 25.92 1.27
N ILE A 3 35.20 24.60 1.09
CA ILE A 3 34.24 23.53 1.39
C ILE A 3 34.98 22.21 1.68
N VAL A 4 34.49 21.45 2.65
CA VAL A 4 34.80 20.03 2.90
C VAL A 4 33.81 19.17 2.14
N MET A 5 34.29 18.14 1.42
CA MET A 5 33.51 16.94 1.10
C MET A 5 34.39 15.72 1.33
N LEU A 6 34.14 15.01 2.43
CA LEU A 6 34.69 13.68 2.70
C LEU A 6 33.74 12.66 2.06
N GLY A 7 34.24 11.92 1.08
CA GLY A 7 33.52 10.85 0.41
C GLY A 7 33.20 9.72 1.40
N LEU A 8 31.91 9.52 1.68
CA LEU A 8 31.40 8.36 2.40
C LEU A 8 31.32 7.17 1.43
N LYS A 9 32.19 6.19 1.67
CA LYS A 9 32.12 4.85 1.07
C LYS A 9 31.00 4.08 1.77
N LEU A 10 29.92 3.79 1.07
CA LEU A 10 28.88 2.85 1.54
C LEU A 10 29.51 1.46 1.71
N ILE A 11 29.53 0.95 2.94
CA ILE A 11 29.75 -0.46 3.22
C ILE A 11 28.38 -1.00 3.62
N ILE A 12 27.76 -1.76 2.73
CA ILE A 12 26.49 -2.45 2.98
C ILE A 12 26.86 -3.81 3.57
N ASP A 13 26.51 -4.04 4.84
CA ASP A 13 26.62 -5.36 5.46
C ASP A 13 25.30 -6.12 5.20
N GLU A 14 25.29 -6.89 4.12
CA GLU A 14 24.11 -7.49 3.50
C GLU A 14 23.57 -8.74 4.23
N LYS A 15 24.14 -9.14 5.39
CA LYS A 15 23.82 -10.44 6.01
C LYS A 15 22.96 -10.40 7.28
N GLU A 16 22.91 -9.31 8.03
CA GLU A 16 22.08 -9.25 9.26
C GLU A 16 20.63 -8.80 9.00
N HIS A 17 20.39 -8.10 7.89
CA HIS A 17 19.06 -7.61 7.52
C HIS A 17 18.16 -8.65 6.83
N LEU A 18 18.55 -9.90 6.65
CA LEU A 18 17.62 -10.92 6.12
C LEU A 18 16.92 -11.72 7.24
N ASN A 19 17.59 -11.95 8.37
CA ASN A 19 17.05 -12.79 9.45
C ASN A 19 16.12 -12.08 10.42
N TYR A 20 16.17 -10.75 10.54
CA TYR A 20 15.21 -10.01 11.36
C TYR A 20 13.83 -10.00 10.69
N PHE A 21 13.77 -10.00 9.36
CA PHE A 21 12.54 -9.76 8.58
C PHE A 21 11.63 -10.98 8.48
N GLU A 22 12.17 -12.21 8.50
CA GLU A 22 11.34 -13.42 8.52
C GLU A 22 10.59 -13.63 9.85
N LYS A 23 11.10 -13.08 10.96
CA LYS A 23 10.51 -13.30 12.29
C LYS A 23 9.18 -12.58 12.52
N TYR A 24 8.95 -11.45 11.83
CA TYR A 24 7.80 -10.58 12.12
C TYR A 24 6.65 -10.65 11.11
N VAL A 25 6.77 -11.49 10.08
CA VAL A 25 5.63 -11.85 9.21
C VAL A 25 4.51 -12.54 10.01
N LEU A 26 4.81 -13.00 11.25
CA LEU A 26 3.94 -13.84 12.08
C LEU A 26 3.12 -13.09 13.15
N GLU A 27 3.24 -11.77 13.32
CA GLU A 27 2.39 -11.00 14.25
C GLU A 27 1.10 -10.49 13.57
N GLU A 28 0.33 -11.41 12.97
CA GLU A 28 -0.84 -11.20 12.09
C GLU A 28 -2.04 -10.41 12.69
N LYS A 29 -2.14 -10.24 14.01
CA LYS A 29 -3.43 -9.85 14.63
C LYS A 29 -3.83 -8.40 14.41
N HIS A 30 -2.88 -7.47 14.41
CA HIS A 30 -3.17 -6.07 14.09
C HIS A 30 -3.29 -5.88 12.58
N ASP A 31 -2.55 -6.67 11.80
CA ASP A 31 -2.51 -6.59 10.34
C ASP A 31 -3.85 -6.83 9.65
N LYS A 32 -4.66 -7.70 10.25
CA LYS A 32 -5.94 -8.11 9.67
C LYS A 32 -7.03 -7.03 9.72
N LYS A 33 -7.08 -6.22 10.79
CA LYS A 33 -8.21 -5.30 11.04
C LYS A 33 -8.25 -4.12 10.09
N TYR A 34 -7.13 -3.40 9.92
CA TYR A 34 -7.10 -2.25 9.02
C TYR A 34 -7.24 -2.69 7.55
N LYS A 35 -6.71 -3.87 7.20
CA LYS A 35 -6.85 -4.45 5.87
C LYS A 35 -8.30 -4.75 5.52
N GLU A 36 -9.00 -5.46 6.40
CA GLU A 36 -10.44 -5.75 6.20
C GLU A 36 -11.25 -4.47 6.10
N TYR A 37 -11.02 -3.50 7.00
CA TYR A 37 -11.73 -2.22 6.97
C TYR A 37 -11.49 -1.44 5.66
N LEU A 38 -10.23 -1.21 5.29
CA LEU A 38 -9.87 -0.37 4.14
C LEU A 38 -10.29 -1.00 2.81
N LEU A 39 -10.17 -2.31 2.66
CA LEU A 39 -10.63 -3.01 1.44
C LEU A 39 -12.15 -3.02 1.34
N THR A 40 -12.86 -3.24 2.45
CA THR A 40 -14.33 -3.17 2.48
C THR A 40 -14.81 -1.77 2.13
N TYR A 41 -14.21 -0.74 2.75
CA TYR A 41 -14.55 0.64 2.45
C TYR A 41 -14.28 0.99 0.98
N THR A 42 -13.15 0.53 0.43
CA THR A 42 -12.82 0.75 -0.98
C THR A 42 -13.86 0.14 -1.91
N THR A 43 -14.33 -1.08 -1.63
CA THR A 43 -15.41 -1.71 -2.41
C THR A 43 -16.70 -0.91 -2.34
N GLU A 44 -17.12 -0.47 -1.14
CA GLU A 44 -18.33 0.32 -0.98
C GLU A 44 -18.20 1.70 -1.64
N PHE A 45 -17.03 2.33 -1.55
CA PHE A 45 -16.75 3.58 -2.25
C PHE A 45 -16.89 3.43 -3.76
N ILE A 46 -16.34 2.35 -4.33
CA ILE A 46 -16.48 2.08 -5.77
C ILE A 46 -17.94 1.85 -6.15
N ARG A 47 -18.68 1.06 -5.36
CA ARG A 47 -20.12 0.77 -5.59
C ARG A 47 -20.99 2.03 -5.57
N VAL A 48 -20.69 2.98 -4.69
CA VAL A 48 -21.48 4.22 -4.56
C VAL A 48 -21.18 5.20 -5.69
N ASN A 49 -19.96 5.19 -6.23
CA ASN A 49 -19.51 6.19 -7.21
C ASN A 49 -19.55 5.70 -8.67
N LEU A 50 -19.65 4.39 -8.92
CA LEU A 50 -19.72 3.83 -10.27
C LEU A 50 -21.11 3.30 -10.60
N ILE A 51 -21.55 3.57 -11.83
CA ILE A 51 -22.80 3.05 -12.39
C ILE A 51 -22.64 1.58 -12.79
N SER A 52 -21.48 1.20 -13.34
CA SER A 52 -21.14 -0.19 -13.66
C SER A 52 -19.83 -0.56 -12.97
N ILE A 53 -19.78 -1.76 -12.41
CA ILE A 53 -18.61 -2.27 -11.71
C ILE A 53 -17.93 -3.28 -12.63
N ASN A 54 -16.99 -2.77 -13.42
CA ASN A 54 -16.04 -3.58 -14.18
C ASN A 54 -14.65 -2.95 -14.08
N ARG A 55 -13.63 -3.70 -14.50
CA ARG A 55 -12.23 -3.28 -14.34
C ARG A 55 -11.93 -1.97 -15.07
N GLU A 56 -12.49 -1.78 -16.27
CA GLU A 56 -12.25 -0.61 -17.10
C GLU A 56 -12.85 0.65 -16.49
N ASP A 57 -14.09 0.57 -15.99
CA ASP A 57 -14.76 1.69 -15.33
C ASP A 57 -14.07 2.10 -14.03
N ILE A 58 -13.62 1.13 -13.22
CA ILE A 58 -12.83 1.40 -12.00
C ILE A 58 -11.53 2.12 -12.36
N LYS A 59 -10.79 1.60 -13.35
CA LYS A 59 -9.53 2.19 -13.79
C LYS A 59 -9.73 3.60 -14.34
N ASN A 60 -10.75 3.80 -15.17
CA ASN A 60 -11.04 5.10 -15.76
C ASN A 60 -11.46 6.12 -14.70
N TYR A 61 -12.26 5.70 -13.72
CA TYR A 61 -12.63 6.55 -12.59
C TYR A 61 -11.38 7.03 -11.86
N PHE A 62 -10.52 6.13 -11.39
CA PHE A 62 -9.32 6.55 -10.66
C PHE A 62 -8.30 7.27 -11.54
N LYS A 63 -8.26 7.04 -12.86
CA LYS A 63 -7.43 7.82 -13.78
C LYS A 63 -7.81 9.31 -13.79
N ILE A 64 -9.08 9.64 -13.63
CA ILE A 64 -9.57 11.03 -13.55
C ILE A 64 -9.16 11.66 -12.21
N PHE A 65 -9.20 10.89 -11.12
CA PHE A 65 -8.88 11.38 -9.77
C PHE A 65 -7.39 11.31 -9.41
N GLY A 66 -6.54 10.72 -10.25
CA GLY A 66 -5.12 10.53 -9.98
C GLY A 66 -4.84 9.42 -8.97
N GLU A 67 -3.63 9.40 -8.40
CA GLU A 67 -3.30 8.52 -7.28
C GLU A 67 -3.96 9.02 -5.98
N SER A 68 -5.28 8.90 -5.91
CA SER A 68 -6.08 9.44 -4.81
C SER A 68 -6.07 8.54 -3.58
N LEU A 69 -6.04 9.18 -2.42
CA LEU A 69 -6.38 8.52 -1.15
C LEU A 69 -7.87 8.21 -1.18
N ILE A 70 -8.21 6.94 -0.97
CA ILE A 70 -9.59 6.44 -0.99
C ILE A 70 -10.16 6.44 0.42
N ALA A 71 -9.39 5.88 1.35
CA ALA A 71 -9.77 5.76 2.74
C ALA A 71 -8.54 5.76 3.65
N SER A 72 -8.73 6.22 4.88
CA SER A 72 -7.72 6.19 5.94
C SER A 72 -8.32 5.65 7.22
N TYR A 73 -7.54 4.91 7.99
CA TYR A 73 -7.92 4.40 9.30
C TYR A 73 -6.69 4.35 10.20
N GLU A 74 -6.72 5.04 11.33
CA GLU A 74 -5.57 5.17 12.24
C GLU A 74 -4.29 5.56 11.48
N LYS A 75 -3.19 4.80 11.66
CA LYS A 75 -1.93 5.01 10.94
C LYS A 75 -1.88 4.19 9.64
N SER A 76 -2.97 4.16 8.89
CA SER A 76 -3.05 3.44 7.61
C SER A 76 -3.97 4.14 6.62
N TYR A 77 -3.72 3.94 5.32
CA TYR A 77 -4.58 4.41 4.26
C TYR A 77 -4.46 3.51 3.03
N ILE A 78 -5.44 3.60 2.15
CA ILE A 78 -5.44 2.91 0.85
C ILE A 78 -5.56 3.92 -0.27
N ARG A 79 -4.79 3.69 -1.33
CA ARG A 79 -4.80 4.48 -2.55
C ARG A 79 -4.82 3.58 -3.76
N TYR A 80 -5.27 4.12 -4.89
CA TYR A 80 -5.12 3.46 -6.19
C TYR A 80 -3.84 3.95 -6.87
N SER A 81 -3.08 3.04 -7.49
CA SER A 81 -1.94 3.38 -8.33
C SER A 81 -2.28 3.14 -9.79
N ILE A 82 -2.31 4.22 -10.57
CA ILE A 82 -2.66 4.19 -12.00
C ILE A 82 -1.60 3.42 -12.78
N ASP A 83 -0.32 3.61 -12.45
CA ASP A 83 0.81 3.02 -13.17
C ASP A 83 0.82 1.49 -13.06
N SER A 84 0.48 0.98 -11.89
CA SER A 84 0.45 -0.46 -11.60
C SER A 84 -0.94 -1.08 -11.76
N ASP A 85 -1.99 -0.29 -12.02
CA ASP A 85 -3.39 -0.73 -12.07
C ASP A 85 -3.76 -1.59 -10.85
N CYS A 86 -3.47 -1.09 -9.65
CA CYS A 86 -3.64 -1.85 -8.41
C CYS A 86 -3.94 -0.95 -7.21
N PHE A 87 -4.43 -1.54 -6.13
CA PHE A 87 -4.62 -0.87 -4.86
C PHE A 87 -3.41 -1.06 -3.97
N ILE A 88 -2.98 0.01 -3.31
CA ILE A 88 -1.84 0.00 -2.40
C ILE A 88 -2.33 0.42 -1.03
N LEU A 89 -2.28 -0.52 -0.09
CA LEU A 89 -2.58 -0.29 1.31
C LEU A 89 -1.26 0.05 2.02
N ILE A 90 -1.22 1.19 2.69
CA ILE A 90 -0.02 1.77 3.29
C ILE A 90 -0.27 1.97 4.77
N TYR A 91 0.62 1.49 5.63
CA TYR A 91 0.47 1.58 7.08
C TYR A 91 1.80 1.75 7.80
N GLN A 92 1.74 2.39 8.95
CA GLN A 92 2.86 2.50 9.87
C GLN A 92 3.12 1.13 10.49
N TYR A 93 4.28 0.55 10.20
CA TYR A 93 4.70 -0.73 10.75
C TYR A 93 5.49 -0.52 12.05
N GLU A 94 6.50 0.34 12.00
CA GLU A 94 7.32 0.76 13.14
C GLU A 94 7.64 2.25 13.02
N ASP A 95 8.26 2.85 14.04
CA ASP A 95 8.58 4.27 14.01
C ASP A 95 9.52 4.62 12.84
N GLY A 96 9.04 5.44 11.90
CA GLY A 96 9.80 5.79 10.70
C GLY A 96 9.80 4.73 9.59
N ILE A 97 9.01 3.65 9.70
CA ILE A 97 8.87 2.63 8.65
C ILE A 97 7.41 2.49 8.22
N LEU A 98 7.18 2.62 6.91
CA LEU A 98 5.91 2.32 6.26
C LEU A 98 6.00 0.97 5.55
N LYS A 99 4.95 0.16 5.69
CA LYS A 99 4.72 -1.04 4.87
C LYS A 99 3.67 -0.72 3.82
N LYS A 100 3.92 -1.11 2.58
CA LYS A 100 3.02 -0.92 1.44
C LYS A 100 2.66 -2.28 0.84
N ASP A 101 1.43 -2.70 1.04
CA ASP A 101 0.89 -3.94 0.50
C ASP A 101 0.18 -3.66 -0.82
N LYS A 102 0.61 -4.34 -1.88
CA LYS A 102 -0.02 -4.25 -3.21
C LYS A 102 -1.09 -5.32 -3.39
N TYR A 103 -2.25 -4.89 -3.86
CA TYR A 103 -3.40 -5.72 -4.18
C TYR A 103 -3.79 -5.52 -5.64
N ASN A 104 -3.62 -6.56 -6.44
CA ASN A 104 -4.32 -6.65 -7.71
C ASN A 104 -5.80 -6.85 -7.44
N TYR A 105 -6.63 -6.55 -8.44
CA TYR A 105 -8.07 -6.78 -8.34
C TYR A 105 -8.62 -7.38 -9.62
N GLU A 106 -9.66 -8.19 -9.45
CA GLU A 106 -10.49 -8.73 -10.51
C GLU A 106 -11.94 -8.39 -10.21
N VAL A 107 -12.75 -8.28 -11.27
CA VAL A 107 -14.18 -8.03 -11.14
C VAL A 107 -14.93 -9.16 -11.81
N VAL A 108 -15.72 -9.90 -11.01
CA VAL A 108 -16.54 -11.03 -11.46
C VAL A 108 -17.94 -10.79 -10.93
N ASP A 109 -18.95 -10.76 -11.81
CA ASP A 109 -20.34 -10.50 -11.45
C ASP A 109 -20.52 -9.26 -10.54
N GLU A 110 -19.89 -8.15 -10.92
CA GLU A 110 -19.86 -6.87 -10.18
C GLU A 110 -19.24 -6.97 -8.75
N MET A 111 -18.64 -8.11 -8.41
CA MET A 111 -17.88 -8.29 -7.17
C MET A 111 -16.40 -8.02 -7.41
N ILE A 112 -15.82 -7.18 -6.56
CA ILE A 112 -14.40 -6.83 -6.60
C ILE A 112 -13.65 -7.79 -5.68
N ASN A 113 -12.76 -8.58 -6.27
CA ASN A 113 -11.90 -9.52 -5.57
C ASN A 113 -10.48 -8.98 -5.53
N TYR A 114 -9.91 -8.84 -4.33
CA TYR A 114 -8.54 -8.35 -4.15
C TYR A 114 -7.57 -9.52 -3.92
N THR A 115 -6.47 -9.52 -4.66
CA THR A 115 -5.40 -10.52 -4.53
C THR A 115 -4.13 -9.83 -4.08
N TYR A 116 -3.68 -10.17 -2.86
CA TYR A 116 -2.38 -9.73 -2.36
C TYR A 116 -1.27 -10.19 -3.31
N THR A 117 -0.38 -9.28 -3.66
CA THR A 117 0.70 -9.54 -4.61
C THR A 117 2.07 -9.45 -3.96
N SER A 118 2.35 -8.37 -3.24
CA SER A 118 3.66 -8.13 -2.64
C SER A 118 3.59 -7.06 -1.55
N SER A 119 4.62 -7.01 -0.72
CA SER A 119 4.85 -5.95 0.27
C SER A 119 6.18 -5.28 -0.03
N ILE A 120 6.25 -3.96 0.14
CA ILE A 120 7.51 -3.21 0.20
C ILE A 120 7.56 -2.40 1.49
N TYR A 121 8.77 -2.19 1.98
CA TYR A 121 9.03 -1.41 3.20
C TYR A 121 9.87 -0.21 2.83
N GLU A 122 9.53 0.95 3.37
CA GLU A 122 10.27 2.18 3.12
C GLU A 122 10.30 3.08 4.35
N SER A 123 11.32 3.93 4.42
CA SER A 123 11.39 4.95 5.45
C SER A 123 10.29 5.99 5.24
N GLY A 124 9.49 6.23 6.28
CA GLY A 124 8.39 7.19 6.22
C GLY A 124 7.52 7.21 7.48
N ARG A 125 6.68 8.23 7.58
CA ARG A 125 5.67 8.34 8.64
C ARG A 125 4.36 8.84 8.09
N ILE A 126 3.26 8.31 8.61
CA ILE A 126 1.92 8.89 8.43
C ILE A 126 1.73 9.91 9.56
N ILE A 127 1.52 11.18 9.19
CA ILE A 127 1.38 12.33 10.09
C ILE A 127 -0.09 12.71 10.21
#